data_AF-A0A941AHN7-F1
#
_entry.id   AF-A0A941AHN7-F1
#
_cell.length_a   1.000
_cell.length_b   1.000
_cell.length_c   1.000
_cell.angle_alpha   90.00
_cell.angle_beta   90.00
_cell.angle_gamma   90.00
#
_symmetry.space_group_name_H-M   'P 1'
#
loop_
_entity.id
_entity.type
_entity.pdbx_description
1 polymer ?
#
loop_
_entity_poly.entity_id
_entity_poly.type
_entity_poly.pdbx_seq_one_letter_code
_entity_poly.pdbx_strand_id
1 'polypeptide(L)'
;MIAFTPRGGAVPHATPSDAPFDETEPTSLEEVRERIDAIDAGLTALLADRQRLVRAAAAFKKDEDAVRAPARVERVVAAARERAAGAGLSPAVAEAVWRAMIGAFVEFELAEHRRTGAENEDGDGAENGAGAENEDGAENEDGAENEDGAENGAGDGTS
;
A
#
# COMPACT_ATOMS: atom_id res chain seq x y z
N MET A 1 28.69 -15.22 41.10
CA MET A 1 28.79 -15.81 39.75
C MET A 1 27.86 -17.01 39.69
N ILE A 2 26.76 -16.93 38.95
CA ILE A 2 25.85 -18.07 38.73
C ILE A 2 25.99 -18.43 37.27
N ALA A 3 26.54 -19.62 37.00
CA ALA A 3 26.73 -20.15 35.66
C ALA A 3 25.38 -20.56 35.07
N PHE A 4 25.00 -19.94 33.96
CA PHE A 4 23.83 -20.32 33.18
C PHE A 4 24.29 -21.18 31.99
N THR A 5 24.15 -22.50 32.12
CA THR A 5 24.34 -23.43 31.01
C THR A 5 23.00 -23.58 30.28
N PRO A 6 22.87 -23.18 29.00
CA PRO A 6 21.68 -23.54 28.25
C PRO A 6 21.76 -25.03 27.87
N ARG A 7 20.87 -25.83 28.48
CA ARG A 7 20.56 -27.20 28.06
C ARG A 7 19.98 -27.14 26.63
N GLY A 8 20.64 -27.82 25.70
CA GLY A 8 20.04 -28.19 24.43
C GLY A 8 18.80 -29.04 24.67
N GLY A 9 17.63 -28.45 24.45
CA GLY A 9 16.40 -29.19 24.20
C GLY A 9 16.13 -29.10 22.70
N ALA A 10 16.20 -30.24 22.01
CA ALA A 10 15.63 -30.35 20.68
C ALA A 10 14.15 -29.94 20.79
N VAL A 11 13.78 -28.85 20.13
CA VAL A 11 12.38 -28.49 19.98
C VAL A 11 11.69 -29.65 19.24
N PRO A 12 10.64 -30.26 19.82
CA PRO A 12 9.89 -31.29 19.12
C PRO A 12 9.30 -30.65 17.85
N HIS A 13 9.63 -31.23 16.69
CA HIS A 13 8.97 -30.96 15.42
C HIS A 13 7.47 -31.07 15.67
N ALA A 14 6.75 -29.96 15.58
CA ALA A 14 5.29 -29.97 15.64
C ALA A 14 4.79 -30.91 14.53
N THR A 15 4.06 -31.96 14.89
CA THR A 15 3.44 -32.90 13.94
C THR A 15 2.62 -32.13 12.89
N PRO A 16 2.61 -32.55 11.61
CA PRO A 16 1.69 -31.98 10.64
C PRO A 16 0.28 -32.45 11.03
N SER A 17 -0.52 -31.56 11.59
CA SER A 17 -1.93 -31.84 11.94
C SER A 17 -2.70 -30.54 11.86
N ASP A 18 -3.80 -30.59 11.10
CA ASP A 18 -4.72 -29.53 10.67
C ASP A 18 -4.41 -28.84 9.32
N ALA A 19 -3.76 -29.52 8.37
CA ALA A 19 -3.58 -28.97 7.01
C ALA A 19 -4.91 -29.03 6.22
N PRO A 20 -5.42 -27.91 5.65
CA PRO A 20 -6.64 -27.89 4.84
C PRO A 20 -6.44 -28.37 3.40
N PHE A 21 -5.31 -29.04 3.10
CA PHE A 21 -4.92 -29.41 1.74
C PHE A 21 -4.60 -30.91 1.64
N ASP A 22 -4.94 -31.50 0.49
CA ASP A 22 -4.68 -32.90 0.18
C ASP A 22 -3.18 -33.21 0.17
N GLU A 23 -2.75 -34.10 1.07
CA GLU A 23 -1.36 -34.50 1.28
C GLU A 23 -0.88 -35.61 0.32
N THR A 24 -1.76 -36.14 -0.55
CA THR A 24 -1.36 -37.16 -1.53
C THR A 24 -0.42 -36.59 -2.59
N GLU A 25 0.47 -37.40 -3.15
CA GLU A 25 1.34 -36.93 -4.24
C GLU A 25 0.50 -36.74 -5.52
N PRO A 26 0.55 -35.55 -6.16
CA PRO A 26 -0.22 -35.30 -7.36
C PRO A 26 0.25 -36.20 -8.51
N THR A 27 -0.69 -36.69 -9.29
CA THR A 27 -0.45 -37.68 -10.36
C THR A 27 -0.29 -37.04 -11.73
N SER A 28 -0.60 -35.74 -11.87
CA SER A 28 -0.49 -34.99 -13.12
C SER A 28 -0.12 -33.53 -12.89
N LEU A 29 0.39 -32.87 -13.92
CA LEU A 29 0.68 -31.43 -13.89
C LEU A 29 -0.60 -30.58 -13.72
N GLU A 30 -1.73 -31.06 -14.23
CA GLU A 30 -3.03 -30.41 -14.07
C GLU A 30 -3.44 -30.41 -12.60
N GLU A 31 -3.35 -31.56 -11.94
CA GLU A 31 -3.64 -31.69 -10.51
C GLU A 31 -2.69 -30.84 -9.63
N VAL A 32 -1.41 -30.74 -9.99
CA VAL A 32 -0.48 -29.81 -9.31
C VAL A 32 -0.99 -28.37 -9.40
N ARG A 33 -1.44 -27.92 -10.57
CA ARG A 33 -1.92 -26.55 -10.79
C ARG A 33 -3.20 -26.28 -10.02
N GLU A 34 -4.17 -27.20 -10.06
CA GLU A 34 -5.41 -27.06 -9.31
C GLU A 34 -5.17 -26.94 -7.80
N ARG A 35 -4.21 -27.72 -7.27
CA ARG A 35 -3.83 -27.62 -5.85
C ARG A 35 -3.15 -26.29 -5.53
N ILE A 36 -2.30 -25.77 -6.40
CA ILE A 36 -1.69 -24.44 -6.24
C ILE A 36 -2.77 -23.35 -6.29
N ASP A 37 -3.70 -23.42 -7.24
CA ASP A 37 -4.78 -22.44 -7.36
C ASP A 37 -5.65 -22.40 -6.09
N ALA A 38 -5.90 -23.56 -5.47
CA ALA A 38 -6.60 -23.64 -4.19
C ALA A 38 -5.81 -22.98 -3.03
N ILE A 39 -4.48 -23.15 -3.00
CA ILE A 39 -3.62 -22.47 -2.04
C ILE A 39 -3.67 -20.96 -2.26
N ASP A 40 -3.58 -20.50 -3.51
CA ASP A 40 -3.59 -19.08 -3.88
C ASP A 40 -4.92 -18.40 -3.55
N ALA A 41 -6.05 -19.12 -3.68
CA ALA A 41 -7.35 -18.66 -3.20
C ALA A 41 -7.36 -18.46 -1.68
N GLY A 42 -6.78 -19.40 -0.93
CA GLY A 42 -6.61 -19.29 0.52
C GLY A 42 -5.71 -18.12 0.92
N LEU A 43 -4.57 -17.94 0.24
CA LEU A 43 -3.66 -16.81 0.46
C LEU A 43 -4.37 -15.47 0.20
N THR A 44 -5.20 -15.40 -0.85
CA THR A 44 -5.97 -14.18 -1.16
C THR A 44 -6.93 -13.81 -0.02
N ALA A 45 -7.65 -14.79 0.54
CA ALA A 45 -8.53 -14.57 1.69
C ALA A 45 -7.75 -14.07 2.92
N LEU A 46 -6.61 -14.70 3.22
CA LEU A 46 -5.73 -14.29 4.34
C LEU A 46 -5.15 -12.88 4.14
N LEU A 47 -4.80 -12.51 2.91
CA LEU A 47 -4.32 -11.17 2.58
C LEU A 47 -5.44 -10.12 2.73
N ALA A 48 -6.68 -10.45 2.37
CA ALA A 48 -7.83 -9.58 2.60
C ALA A 48 -8.06 -9.34 4.10
N ASP A 49 -7.94 -10.39 4.93
CA ASP A 49 -8.00 -10.27 6.39
C ASP A 49 -6.88 -9.39 6.94
N ARG A 50 -5.65 -9.61 6.47
CA ARG A 50 -4.50 -8.77 6.80
C ARG A 50 -4.75 -7.31 6.43
N GLN A 51 -5.34 -7.04 5.26
CA GLN A 51 -5.66 -5.68 4.82
C GLN A 51 -6.60 -4.96 5.80
N ARG A 52 -7.63 -5.65 6.31
CA ARG A 52 -8.54 -5.07 7.30
C ARG A 52 -7.81 -4.67 8.58
N LEU A 53 -6.89 -5.52 9.05
CA LEU A 53 -6.07 -5.24 10.23
C LEU A 53 -5.10 -4.07 10.01
N VAL A 54 -4.51 -3.96 8.81
CA VAL A 54 -3.66 -2.84 8.41
C VAL A 54 -4.45 -1.53 8.44
N ARG A 55 -5.66 -1.50 7.84
CA ARG A 55 -6.57 -0.34 7.92
C ARG A 55 -6.93 0.03 9.36
N ALA A 56 -7.25 -0.95 10.20
CA ALA A 56 -7.55 -0.72 11.60
C ALA A 56 -6.32 -0.17 12.36
N ALA A 57 -5.12 -0.64 12.04
CA ALA A 57 -3.88 -0.15 12.63
C ALA A 57 -3.58 1.32 12.26
N ALA A 58 -3.95 1.74 11.05
CA ALA A 58 -3.79 3.12 10.59
C ALA A 58 -4.54 4.13 11.49
N ALA A 59 -5.70 3.76 12.05
CA ALA A 59 -6.45 4.60 12.98
C ALA A 59 -5.70 4.92 14.29
N PHE A 60 -4.65 4.16 14.63
CA PHE A 60 -3.84 4.37 15.82
C PHE A 60 -2.53 5.14 15.54
N LYS A 61 -2.17 5.37 14.27
CA LYS A 61 -0.95 6.07 13.87
C LYS A 61 -1.25 7.56 13.77
N LYS A 62 -0.59 8.37 14.61
CA LYS A 62 -0.76 9.85 14.62
C LYS A 62 0.17 10.57 13.64
N ASP A 63 1.30 9.95 13.28
CA ASP A 63 2.34 10.54 12.44
C ASP A 63 2.73 9.59 11.29
N GLU A 64 2.98 10.13 10.10
CA GLU A 64 3.37 9.37 8.90
C GLU A 64 4.69 8.58 9.08
N ASP A 65 5.60 9.03 9.95
CA ASP A 65 6.84 8.30 10.25
C ASP A 65 6.61 6.94 10.95
N ALA A 66 5.46 6.76 11.60
CA ALA A 66 5.04 5.48 12.15
C ALA A 66 4.65 4.45 11.07
N VAL A 67 4.47 4.89 9.82
CA VAL A 67 4.02 4.05 8.69
C VAL A 67 5.15 3.12 8.21
N ARG A 68 6.41 3.57 8.19
CA ARG A 68 7.53 2.75 7.67
C ARG A 68 8.12 1.77 8.69
N ALA A 69 8.07 2.10 9.98
CA ALA A 69 8.57 1.29 11.11
C ALA A 69 9.62 0.20 10.77
N PRO A 70 10.84 0.56 10.31
CA PRO A 70 11.80 -0.39 9.75
C PRO A 70 12.16 -1.53 10.70
N ALA A 71 12.29 -1.23 12.00
CA ALA A 71 12.52 -2.22 13.04
C ALA A 71 11.39 -3.26 13.15
N ARG A 72 10.14 -2.88 12.87
CA ARG A 72 9.01 -3.81 12.83
C ARG A 72 9.10 -4.74 11.63
N VAL A 73 9.46 -4.21 10.46
CA VAL A 73 9.63 -5.00 9.23
C VAL A 73 10.66 -6.10 9.45
N GLU A 74 11.85 -5.74 9.94
CA GLU A 74 12.92 -6.73 10.18
C GLU A 74 12.50 -7.81 11.19
N ARG A 75 11.79 -7.45 12.27
CA ARG A 75 11.27 -8.45 13.22
C ARG A 75 10.27 -9.41 12.58
N VAL A 76 9.38 -8.91 11.72
CA VAL A 76 8.38 -9.74 11.04
C VAL A 76 9.07 -10.68 10.04
N VAL A 77 10.04 -10.17 9.27
CA VAL A 77 10.81 -10.97 8.30
C VAL A 77 11.65 -12.04 9.00
N ALA A 78 12.36 -11.70 10.07
CA ALA A 78 13.13 -12.68 10.85
C ALA A 78 12.25 -13.81 11.37
N ALA A 79 11.08 -13.47 11.93
CA ALA A 79 10.14 -14.46 12.42
C ALA A 79 9.50 -15.29 11.28
N ALA A 80 9.34 -14.74 10.07
CA ALA A 80 8.88 -15.49 8.91
C ALA A 80 9.93 -16.52 8.46
N ARG A 81 11.22 -16.13 8.44
CA ARG A 81 12.34 -17.03 8.11
C ARG A 81 12.45 -18.20 9.08
N GLU A 82 12.28 -17.94 10.38
CA GLU A 82 12.29 -18.98 11.43
C GLU A 82 11.15 -19.98 11.24
N ARG A 83 9.92 -19.49 11.03
CA ARG A 83 8.76 -20.34 10.77
C ARG A 83 8.91 -21.15 9.49
N ALA A 84 9.47 -20.55 8.44
CA ALA A 84 9.71 -21.22 7.16
C ALA A 84 10.61 -22.44 7.33
N ALA A 85 11.71 -22.30 8.09
CA ALA A 85 12.61 -23.40 8.38
C ALA A 85 11.91 -24.57 9.10
N GLY A 86 10.98 -24.27 10.03
CA GLY A 86 10.19 -25.29 10.72
C GLY A 86 9.11 -25.97 9.87
N ALA A 87 8.69 -25.33 8.77
CA ALA A 87 7.60 -25.79 7.91
C ALA A 87 8.08 -26.40 6.57
N GLY A 88 9.40 -26.54 6.36
CA GLY A 88 9.96 -27.05 5.10
C GLY A 88 9.97 -26.03 3.96
N LEU A 89 9.66 -24.75 4.23
CA LEU A 89 9.75 -23.65 3.27
C LEU A 89 11.16 -23.05 3.29
N SER A 90 11.73 -22.76 2.12
CA SER A 90 13.01 -22.05 2.02
C SER A 90 12.93 -20.69 2.75
N PRO A 91 13.83 -20.41 3.72
CA PRO A 91 13.85 -19.12 4.40
C PRO A 91 14.03 -17.93 3.46
N ALA A 92 14.76 -18.11 2.35
CA ALA A 92 14.95 -17.06 1.36
C ALA A 92 13.64 -16.75 0.59
N VAL A 93 12.86 -17.77 0.27
CA VAL A 93 11.53 -17.60 -0.36
C VAL A 93 10.60 -16.88 0.61
N ALA A 94 10.55 -17.31 1.88
CA ALA A 94 9.73 -16.65 2.89
C ALA A 94 10.10 -15.18 3.07
N GLU A 95 11.39 -14.85 3.13
CA GLU A 95 11.84 -13.46 3.22
C GLU A 95 11.36 -12.61 2.04
N ALA A 96 11.55 -13.09 0.81
CA ALA A 96 11.14 -12.37 -0.40
C ALA A 96 9.63 -12.08 -0.40
N VAL A 97 8.81 -13.09 -0.10
CA VAL A 97 7.35 -12.97 -0.03
C VAL A 97 6.93 -11.97 1.05
N TRP A 98 7.48 -12.08 2.26
CA TRP A 98 7.10 -11.18 3.35
C TRP A 98 7.52 -9.74 3.12
N ARG A 99 8.71 -9.49 2.55
CA ARG A 99 9.15 -8.14 2.21
C ARG A 99 8.26 -7.52 1.14
N ALA A 100 7.95 -8.24 0.08
CA ALA A 100 7.06 -7.78 -0.98
C ALA A 100 5.65 -7.48 -0.44
N MET A 101 5.08 -8.40 0.34
CA MET A 101 3.77 -8.22 0.98
C MET A 101 3.77 -6.99 1.89
N ILE A 102 4.76 -6.83 2.77
CA ILE A 102 4.84 -5.66 3.65
C ILE A 102 4.93 -4.36 2.84
N GLY A 103 5.78 -4.32 1.81
CA GLY A 103 5.90 -3.16 0.93
C GLY A 103 4.58 -2.78 0.28
N ALA A 104 3.86 -3.76 -0.27
CA ALA A 104 2.55 -3.53 -0.88
C ALA A 104 1.53 -2.90 0.09
N PHE A 105 1.51 -3.35 1.35
CA PHE A 105 0.60 -2.78 2.36
C PHE A 105 1.00 -1.40 2.85
N VAL A 106 2.31 -1.08 2.87
CA VAL A 106 2.78 0.29 3.15
C VAL A 106 2.32 1.24 2.05
N GLU A 107 2.51 0.88 0.78
CA GLU A 107 2.05 1.69 -0.35
C GLU A 107 0.52 1.86 -0.36
N PHE A 108 -0.20 0.80 -0.02
CA PHE A 108 -1.65 0.85 0.15
C PHE A 108 -2.08 1.82 1.25
N GLU A 109 -1.47 1.78 2.45
CA GLU A 109 -1.76 2.74 3.52
C GLU A 109 -1.51 4.18 3.06
N LEU A 110 -0.37 4.45 2.43
CA LEU A 110 -0.03 5.80 1.92
C LEU A 110 -1.05 6.31 0.89
N ALA A 111 -1.57 5.42 0.03
CA ALA A 111 -2.59 5.79 -0.95
C ALA A 111 -3.94 6.12 -0.29
N GLU A 112 -4.35 5.39 0.74
CA GLU A 112 -5.59 5.66 1.49
C GLU A 112 -5.49 7.00 2.24
N HIS A 113 -4.36 7.30 2.89
CA HIS A 113 -4.15 8.58 3.57
C HIS A 113 -4.27 9.78 2.63
N ARG A 114 -3.68 9.70 1.42
CA ARG A 114 -3.82 10.76 0.41
C ARG A 114 -5.27 11.00 -0.01
N ARG A 115 -6.07 9.94 -0.13
CA ARG A 115 -7.48 10.06 -0.51
C ARG A 115 -8.30 10.74 0.58
N THR A 116 -8.14 10.32 1.83
CA THR A 116 -8.85 10.93 2.97
C THR A 116 -8.36 12.35 3.26
N GLY A 117 -7.10 12.69 2.97
CA GLY A 117 -6.59 14.07 3.03
C GLY A 117 -7.27 14.99 2.02
N ALA A 118 -7.37 14.56 0.75
CA ALA A 118 -7.99 15.33 -0.33
C ALA A 118 -9.50 15.57 -0.11
N GLU A 119 -10.23 14.58 0.41
CA GLU A 119 -11.69 14.71 0.69
C GLU A 119 -12.00 15.73 1.80
N ASN A 120 -11.05 16.07 2.67
CA ASN A 120 -11.23 17.06 3.73
C ASN A 120 -10.93 18.51 3.29
N GLU A 121 -10.21 18.70 2.18
CA GLU A 121 -9.83 20.04 1.69
C GLU A 121 -10.90 20.68 0.79
N ASP A 122 -11.79 19.88 0.19
CA ASP A 122 -12.88 20.36 -0.69
C ASP A 122 -14.18 20.76 0.07
N GLY A 123 -14.19 20.68 1.41
CA GLY A 123 -15.39 20.87 2.25
C GLY A 123 -15.51 22.22 2.99
N ASP A 124 -14.47 23.07 2.99
CA ASP A 124 -14.45 24.35 3.73
C ASP A 124 -14.55 25.55 2.78
N GLY A 125 -15.70 25.69 2.13
CA GLY A 125 -15.96 26.74 1.15
C GLY A 125 -17.40 27.20 1.11
N ALA A 126 -18.08 27.24 2.27
CA ALA A 126 -19.41 27.81 2.36
C ALA A 126 -19.56 28.70 3.60
N GLU A 127 -19.83 29.98 3.30
CA GLU A 127 -20.42 31.03 4.14
C GLU A 127 -19.47 31.87 5.01
N ASN A 128 -19.27 33.13 4.59
CA ASN A 128 -19.78 34.31 5.30
C ASN A 128 -19.50 35.61 4.53
N GLY A 129 -20.55 36.38 4.22
CA GLY A 129 -20.41 37.72 3.66
C GLY A 129 -21.69 38.35 3.11
N ALA A 130 -22.75 38.40 3.89
CA ALA A 130 -23.89 39.28 3.60
C ALA A 130 -23.52 40.75 3.91
N GLY A 131 -23.84 41.69 3.01
CA GLY A 131 -24.11 43.07 3.41
C GLY A 131 -23.65 44.19 2.45
N ALA A 132 -24.66 44.95 1.97
CA ALA A 132 -24.66 46.38 1.62
C ALA A 132 -24.29 46.83 0.17
N GLU A 133 -25.34 46.95 -0.65
CA GLU A 133 -25.93 48.19 -1.21
C GLU A 133 -25.05 49.29 -1.89
N ASN A 134 -25.45 49.60 -3.15
CA ASN A 134 -25.53 50.89 -3.87
C ASN A 134 -24.20 51.56 -4.32
N GLU A 135 -24.08 52.30 -5.44
CA GLU A 135 -24.95 52.88 -6.47
C GLU A 135 -24.06 53.38 -7.64
N ASP A 136 -24.68 53.77 -8.76
CA ASP A 136 -24.19 54.69 -9.81
C ASP A 136 -23.11 54.27 -10.84
N GLY A 137 -23.60 53.95 -12.05
CA GLY A 137 -23.54 54.88 -13.19
C GLY A 137 -22.16 55.29 -13.75
N ALA A 138 -21.79 54.71 -14.90
CA ALA A 138 -21.16 55.46 -16.00
C ALA A 138 -21.29 54.68 -17.32
N GLU A 139 -21.76 55.41 -18.32
CA GLU A 139 -22.04 55.01 -19.70
C GLU A 139 -20.75 54.95 -20.56
N ASN A 140 -20.91 54.36 -21.76
CA ASN A 140 -20.15 54.58 -23.01
C ASN A 140 -18.79 53.86 -23.12
N GLU A 141 -18.38 53.27 -24.24
CA GLU A 141 -18.80 53.33 -25.65
C GLU A 141 -18.17 52.10 -26.36
N ASP A 142 -18.98 51.25 -27.01
CA ASP A 142 -18.46 50.21 -27.92
C ASP A 142 -18.10 50.85 -29.26
N GLY A 143 -16.86 51.31 -29.36
CA GLY A 143 -16.21 51.67 -30.62
C GLY A 143 -15.71 50.42 -31.32
N ALA A 144 -16.49 49.94 -32.29
CA ALA A 144 -15.98 49.04 -33.32
C ALA A 144 -15.10 49.85 -34.27
N GLU A 145 -13.89 49.38 -34.57
CA GLU A 145 -13.30 49.50 -35.90
C GLU A 145 -12.15 48.50 -36.10
N ASN A 146 -12.23 47.87 -37.27
CA ASN A 146 -11.50 46.72 -37.75
C ASN A 146 -10.16 47.10 -38.40
N GLU A 147 -9.36 46.05 -38.64
CA GLU A 147 -8.46 45.87 -39.79
C GLU A 147 -7.22 46.80 -39.85
N ASP A 148 -6.01 46.24 -39.85
CA ASP A 148 -5.40 45.59 -41.02
C ASP A 148 -3.86 45.52 -40.89
N GLY A 149 -3.27 44.57 -41.61
CA GLY A 149 -1.85 44.61 -42.01
C GLY A 149 -0.93 43.76 -41.14
N ALA A 150 -0.48 42.59 -41.63
CA ALA A 150 0.74 42.45 -42.44
C ALA A 150 2.02 42.62 -41.58
N GLU A 151 3.07 41.81 -41.64
CA GLU A 151 3.53 40.76 -42.55
C GLU A 151 4.83 40.23 -41.93
N ASN A 152 5.14 38.95 -42.18
CA ASN A 152 6.45 38.40 -42.51
C ASN A 152 7.67 38.44 -41.54
N GLY A 153 8.35 37.28 -41.48
CA GLY A 153 9.79 37.16 -41.21
C GLY A 153 10.09 36.10 -40.13
N ALA A 154 10.27 34.82 -40.45
CA ALA A 154 11.43 34.19 -41.08
C ALA A 154 12.71 34.20 -40.23
N GLY A 155 13.27 32.98 -40.03
CA GLY A 155 14.63 32.70 -39.55
C GLY A 155 14.74 32.74 -38.02
N ASP A 156 15.54 31.95 -37.33
CA ASP A 156 16.70 31.10 -37.63
C ASP A 156 17.05 30.50 -36.23
N GLY A 157 17.25 29.21 -35.98
CA GLY A 157 18.24 28.36 -36.63
C GLY A 157 19.64 28.49 -36.02
N THR A 158 19.83 28.40 -34.70
CA THR A 158 21.15 28.08 -34.09
C THR A 158 20.90 27.30 -32.78
N SER A 159 21.15 25.99 -32.76
CA SER A 159 22.41 25.28 -32.44
C SER A 159 22.65 25.10 -30.94
#